data_AF-A0AAN9J938-F1
#
_entry.id   AF-A0AAN9J938-F1
#
_cell.length_a   1.000
_cell.length_b   1.000
_cell.length_c   1.000
_cell.angle_alpha   90.00
_cell.angle_beta   90.00
_cell.angle_gamma   90.00
#
_symmetry.space_group_name_H-M   'P 1'
#
loop_
_entity.id
_entity.type
_entity.pdbx_description
1 polymer ?
#
loop_
_entity_poly.entity_id
_entity_poly.type
_entity_poly.pdbx_seq_one_letter_code
_entity_poly.pdbx_strand_id
1 'polypeptide(L)'
;MASTATPSSDEQFVTVPLKVLVHKEKNRLVSMESNIEPVRVGSLSSLYQSVTVLDEQYLCSQTCKEMLLQPKNSMEAYCQNLKLNIDDTEPTTYFACANWHCNRVETRSLLSTFRNQRCHCGKIMNEVMDPQNQTPAIPNGFVMETATLIICDDLSVLPNAVVTNVDLLRTLGVEDIAVLEEQVLHISKKEINVKVLVRKSDGKVLFAEAEEDFVDFLFSFLCFPLGGVLHMLRGSSSSRCMDKLYNGISALSTEKYFGSQELKDKIVNPQCAPLFNLDNLILPIGTESLPVFYFNTYYVSSCRWKGYSNNRGEYINERLESCALVASQTSPDNVFHNYIDAKYTKANYVDPMSSVGKSSRSRGFTKGASMFMVTDDLIVSPASSVSGVSYINRLKVPLFDLEEKIIRIGSKEGLGILKASLTSTSALTNALKHLFKTIKEEN
;
A
#
# COMPACT_ATOMS: atom_id res chain seq x y z
N MET A 1 33.63 49.81 -32.50
CA MET A 1 32.35 49.88 -31.77
C MET A 1 31.58 48.61 -32.07
N ALA A 2 31.73 47.59 -31.23
CA ALA A 2 31.00 46.33 -31.33
C ALA A 2 30.14 46.23 -30.07
N SER A 3 28.83 46.17 -30.28
CA SER A 3 27.79 46.14 -29.25
C SER A 3 27.74 44.76 -28.61
N THR A 4 27.99 44.68 -27.31
CA THR A 4 27.73 43.50 -26.48
C THR A 4 26.23 43.40 -26.22
N ALA A 5 25.58 42.38 -26.78
CA ALA A 5 24.22 41.99 -26.42
C ALA A 5 24.27 41.05 -25.22
N THR A 6 23.76 41.50 -24.07
CA THR A 6 23.40 40.66 -22.92
C THR A 6 22.08 39.94 -23.22
N PRO A 7 21.94 38.64 -22.94
CA PRO A 7 20.64 37.99 -22.99
C PRO A 7 19.83 38.40 -21.75
N SER A 8 18.63 38.92 -21.98
CA SER A 8 17.63 39.21 -20.96
C SER A 8 17.19 37.92 -20.28
N SER A 9 17.40 37.84 -18.98
CA SER A 9 16.85 36.83 -18.08
C SER A 9 15.47 37.29 -17.64
N ASP A 10 14.42 36.70 -18.22
CA ASP A 10 13.06 36.76 -17.69
C ASP A 10 12.41 35.39 -17.91
N GLU A 11 12.94 34.36 -17.23
CA GLU A 11 12.11 33.20 -16.89
C GLU A 11 11.17 33.64 -15.76
N GLN A 12 9.97 34.08 -16.13
CA GLN A 12 8.89 34.26 -15.17
C GLN A 12 8.53 32.90 -14.58
N PHE A 13 9.09 32.60 -13.41
CA PHE A 13 8.60 31.50 -12.57
C PHE A 13 7.16 31.82 -12.17
N VAL A 14 6.20 31.23 -12.88
CA VAL A 14 4.79 31.27 -12.50
C VAL A 14 4.67 30.54 -11.16
N THR A 15 4.68 31.30 -10.08
CA THR A 15 4.47 30.76 -8.73
C THR A 15 2.97 30.53 -8.58
N VAL A 16 2.50 29.29 -8.69
CA VAL A 16 1.12 28.94 -8.37
C VAL A 16 1.04 28.76 -6.84
N PRO A 17 0.33 29.63 -6.10
CA PRO A 17 0.23 29.49 -4.66
C PRO A 17 -0.62 28.25 -4.34
N LEU A 18 0.03 27.19 -3.87
CA LEU A 18 -0.61 26.06 -3.19
C LEU A 18 -1.00 26.52 -1.79
N LYS A 19 -2.30 26.60 -1.51
CA LYS A 19 -2.81 26.79 -0.15
C LYS A 19 -3.13 25.44 0.44
N VAL A 20 -2.42 25.11 1.50
CA VAL A 20 -2.54 23.84 2.18
C VAL A 20 -3.05 24.09 3.58
N LEU A 21 -4.13 23.42 3.96
CA LEU A 21 -4.60 23.42 5.34
C LEU A 21 -3.85 22.31 6.09
N VAL A 22 -3.03 22.73 7.05
CA VAL A 22 -2.26 21.83 7.92
C VAL A 22 -2.88 21.84 9.31
N HIS A 23 -3.08 20.66 9.89
CA HIS A 23 -3.48 20.53 11.28
C HIS A 23 -2.34 21.02 12.18
N LYS A 24 -2.47 22.21 12.77
CA LYS A 24 -1.37 22.88 13.50
C LYS A 24 -0.70 22.03 14.58
N GLU A 25 -1.47 21.18 15.26
CA GLU A 25 -0.93 20.32 16.33
C GLU A 25 -0.37 18.99 15.83
N LYS A 26 -0.78 18.54 14.63
CA LYS A 26 -0.45 17.20 14.11
C LYS A 26 0.43 17.26 12.85
N ASN A 27 0.79 18.46 12.39
CA ASN A 27 1.61 18.76 11.20
C ASN A 27 1.28 17.93 9.94
N ARG A 28 -0.01 17.60 9.75
CA ARG A 28 -0.51 16.82 8.62
C ARG A 28 -1.42 17.63 7.70
N LEU A 29 -1.47 17.25 6.43
CA LEU A 29 -2.44 17.76 5.47
C LEU A 29 -3.87 17.42 5.92
N VAL A 30 -4.76 18.42 5.92
CA VAL A 30 -6.20 18.24 6.24
C VAL A 30 -7.04 18.39 4.97
N SER A 31 -6.65 19.33 4.12
CA SER A 31 -7.24 19.50 2.80
C SER A 31 -6.31 20.35 1.94
N MET A 32 -6.28 20.05 0.65
CA MET A 32 -5.55 20.85 -0.33
C MET A 32 -6.55 21.70 -1.11
N GLU A 33 -6.45 23.02 -0.99
CA GLU A 33 -7.12 23.95 -1.91
C GLU A 33 -6.07 24.40 -2.93
N SER A 34 -6.05 23.72 -4.07
CA SER A 34 -5.18 24.09 -5.19
C SER A 34 -6.01 24.53 -6.38
N ASN A 35 -5.54 25.56 -7.07
CA ASN A 35 -5.93 25.85 -8.44
C ASN A 35 -5.15 24.98 -9.45
N ILE A 36 -4.48 23.94 -8.96
CA ILE A 36 -3.67 23.04 -9.78
C ILE A 36 -4.57 21.91 -10.23
N GLU A 37 -4.63 21.68 -11.54
CA GLU A 37 -5.40 20.57 -12.09
C GLU A 37 -4.97 19.24 -11.45
N PRO A 38 -5.91 18.33 -11.15
CA PRO A 38 -5.59 17.03 -10.58
C PRO A 38 -4.54 16.30 -11.42
N VAL A 39 -3.43 15.93 -10.79
CA VAL A 39 -2.35 15.19 -11.45
C VAL A 39 -2.86 13.79 -11.78
N ARG A 40 -2.78 13.40 -13.05
CA ARG A 40 -3.04 12.02 -13.48
C ARG A 40 -1.76 11.21 -13.48
N VAL A 41 -1.77 10.10 -12.77
CA VAL A 41 -0.75 9.05 -12.80
C VAL A 41 -1.25 7.93 -13.72
N GLY A 42 -0.91 8.02 -15.01
CA GLY A 42 -1.23 7.04 -16.07
C GLY A 42 -2.61 6.37 -15.91
N SER A 43 -2.64 5.05 -16.05
CA SER A 43 -3.83 4.20 -15.87
C SER A 43 -4.18 3.96 -14.40
N LEU A 44 -3.26 4.23 -13.45
CA LEU A 44 -3.56 4.12 -12.02
C LEU A 44 -4.67 5.08 -11.59
N SER A 45 -4.76 6.25 -12.23
CA SER A 45 -5.84 7.21 -11.98
C SER A 45 -7.21 6.63 -12.36
N SER A 46 -7.28 5.95 -13.50
CA SER A 46 -8.49 5.30 -14.01
C SER A 46 -8.86 4.06 -13.19
N LEU A 47 -7.87 3.31 -12.72
CA LEU A 47 -8.06 2.22 -11.79
C LEU A 47 -8.62 2.71 -10.44
N TYR A 48 -8.05 3.78 -9.87
CA TYR A 48 -8.55 4.38 -8.63
C TYR A 48 -10.00 4.85 -8.77
N GLN A 49 -10.31 5.55 -9.88
CA GLN A 49 -11.69 5.96 -10.21
C GLN A 49 -12.65 4.78 -10.36
N SER A 50 -12.16 3.61 -10.79
CA SER A 50 -13.00 2.41 -10.86
C SER A 50 -13.42 1.96 -9.47
N VAL A 51 -12.50 1.97 -8.50
CA VAL A 51 -12.80 1.59 -7.12
C VAL A 51 -13.82 2.54 -6.49
N THR A 52 -13.75 3.85 -6.74
CA THR A 52 -14.68 4.83 -6.14
C THR A 52 -16.13 4.53 -6.54
N VAL A 53 -16.37 4.23 -7.82
CA VAL A 53 -17.71 3.99 -8.38
C VAL A 53 -18.17 2.54 -8.31
N LEU A 54 -17.28 1.57 -8.08
CA LEU A 54 -17.62 0.15 -8.02
C LEU A 54 -18.55 -0.14 -6.84
N ASP A 55 -19.63 -0.87 -7.11
CA ASP A 55 -20.59 -1.27 -6.08
C ASP A 55 -19.96 -2.27 -5.09
N GLU A 56 -20.26 -2.09 -3.81
CA GLU A 56 -19.74 -2.89 -2.70
C GLU A 56 -20.10 -4.38 -2.82
N GLN A 57 -21.15 -4.73 -3.55
CA GLN A 57 -21.53 -6.12 -3.79
C GLN A 57 -20.45 -6.94 -4.51
N TYR A 58 -19.55 -6.27 -5.25
CA TYR A 58 -18.43 -6.87 -5.97
C TYR A 58 -17.16 -6.98 -5.11
N LEU A 59 -17.18 -6.46 -3.88
CA LEU A 59 -16.07 -6.50 -2.94
C LEU A 59 -16.36 -7.48 -1.78
N CYS A 60 -15.31 -8.04 -1.20
CA CYS A 60 -15.41 -9.01 -0.09
C CYS A 60 -15.96 -8.39 1.20
N SER A 61 -15.66 -7.12 1.44
CA SER A 61 -16.12 -6.36 2.61
C SER A 61 -16.11 -4.86 2.33
N GLN A 62 -16.82 -4.09 3.17
CA GLN A 62 -16.71 -2.63 3.15
C GLN A 62 -15.28 -2.16 3.37
N THR A 63 -14.57 -2.88 4.24
CA THR A 63 -13.17 -2.64 4.58
C THR A 63 -12.26 -2.72 3.36
N CYS A 64 -12.54 -3.62 2.39
CA CYS A 64 -11.77 -3.69 1.15
C CYS A 64 -11.82 -2.37 0.37
N LYS A 65 -12.99 -1.74 0.28
CA LYS A 65 -13.15 -0.47 -0.43
C LYS A 65 -12.37 0.64 0.25
N GLU A 66 -12.43 0.70 1.58
CA GLU A 66 -11.63 1.63 2.38
C GLU A 66 -10.12 1.43 2.18
N MET A 67 -9.64 0.18 2.20
CA MET A 67 -8.23 -0.15 1.96
C MET A 67 -7.71 0.27 0.59
N LEU A 68 -8.53 0.13 -0.45
CA LEU A 68 -8.14 0.48 -1.83
C LEU A 68 -8.16 2.00 -2.06
N LEU A 69 -9.04 2.73 -1.38
CA LEU A 69 -9.18 4.18 -1.51
C LEU A 69 -8.24 4.95 -0.58
N GLN A 70 -7.90 4.37 0.57
CA GLN A 70 -7.02 4.93 1.60
C GLN A 70 -6.04 3.85 2.10
N PRO A 71 -5.08 3.45 1.26
CA PRO A 71 -4.07 2.47 1.64
C PRO A 71 -3.21 3.02 2.78
N LYS A 72 -3.00 2.21 3.82
CA LYS A 72 -2.13 2.60 4.93
C LYS A 72 -0.66 2.63 4.52
N ASN A 73 0.09 3.53 5.12
CA ASN A 73 1.54 3.59 5.00
C ASN A 73 2.20 2.62 6.00
N SER A 74 3.04 1.70 5.52
CA SER A 74 3.81 0.78 6.38
C SER A 74 4.79 1.51 7.32
N MET A 75 5.20 2.72 6.94
CA MET A 75 6.12 3.59 7.67
C MET A 75 5.40 4.75 8.36
N GLU A 76 4.08 4.63 8.59
CA GLU A 76 3.21 5.64 9.23
C GLU A 76 3.88 6.31 10.44
N ALA A 77 4.41 5.52 11.37
CA ALA A 77 4.98 6.03 12.62
C ALA A 77 6.23 6.91 12.40
N TYR A 78 7.00 6.69 11.32
CA TYR A 78 8.11 7.57 10.93
C TYR A 78 7.62 8.82 10.22
N CYS A 79 6.63 8.68 9.33
CA CYS A 79 6.08 9.80 8.56
C CYS A 79 5.35 10.82 9.44
N GLN A 80 4.77 10.40 10.56
CA GLN A 80 4.12 11.29 11.54
C GLN A 80 5.06 12.35 12.12
N ASN A 81 6.37 12.06 12.20
CA ASN A 81 7.37 12.98 12.74
C ASN A 81 7.98 13.90 11.66
N LEU A 82 7.58 13.77 10.40
CA LEU A 82 8.04 14.66 9.34
C LEU A 82 7.43 16.06 9.51
N LYS A 83 8.21 17.09 9.16
CA LYS A 83 7.76 18.49 9.20
C LYS A 83 6.52 18.73 8.32
N LEU A 84 6.40 17.96 7.24
CA LEU A 84 5.23 17.92 6.38
C LEU A 84 4.81 16.47 6.27
N ASN A 85 3.74 16.10 6.98
CA ASN A 85 3.13 14.79 6.82
C ASN A 85 2.07 14.85 5.70
N ILE A 86 2.37 14.22 4.57
CA ILE A 86 1.47 14.09 3.42
C ILE A 86 0.44 12.97 3.58
N ASP A 87 0.63 12.11 4.57
CA ASP A 87 -0.32 11.09 4.97
C ASP A 87 -1.39 11.75 5.83
N ASP A 88 -2.60 11.92 5.27
CA ASP A 88 -3.75 12.50 5.94
C ASP A 88 -4.51 11.47 6.81
N THR A 89 -4.07 10.20 6.80
CA THR A 89 -4.69 9.15 7.62
C THR A 89 -4.44 9.37 9.11
N GLU A 90 -5.43 9.01 9.94
CA GLU A 90 -5.28 9.01 11.39
C GLU A 90 -4.39 7.83 11.83
N PRO A 91 -3.58 8.00 12.91
CA PRO A 91 -2.80 6.93 13.52
C PRO A 91 -3.57 5.61 13.59
N THR A 92 -2.93 4.52 13.16
CA THR A 92 -3.55 3.20 13.19
C THR A 92 -4.13 2.89 14.57
N THR A 93 -5.46 2.90 14.62
CA THR A 93 -6.24 2.58 15.81
C THR A 93 -6.59 1.10 15.77
N TYR A 94 -6.55 0.45 16.93
CA TYR A 94 -6.94 -0.94 17.06
C TYR A 94 -8.35 -1.05 17.63
N PHE A 95 -9.11 -2.01 17.14
CA PHE A 95 -10.50 -2.21 17.50
C PHE A 95 -10.76 -3.65 17.93
N ALA A 96 -11.62 -3.83 18.92
CA ALA A 96 -12.09 -5.13 19.37
C ALA A 96 -13.63 -5.19 19.40
N CYS A 97 -14.17 -6.37 19.71
CA CYS A 97 -15.61 -6.53 19.86
C CYS A 97 -16.06 -5.98 21.22
N ALA A 98 -17.16 -5.21 21.24
CA ALA A 98 -17.82 -4.80 22.49
C ALA A 98 -18.34 -5.97 23.32
N ASN A 99 -18.61 -7.12 22.68
CA ASN A 99 -18.95 -8.33 23.41
C ASN A 99 -17.68 -8.88 24.08
N TRP A 100 -17.56 -8.64 25.38
CA TRP A 100 -16.44 -9.11 26.19
C TRP A 100 -16.20 -10.64 26.08
N HIS A 101 -17.25 -11.44 25.84
CA HIS A 101 -17.10 -12.87 25.62
C HIS A 101 -16.25 -13.20 24.39
N CYS A 102 -16.20 -12.32 23.39
CA CYS A 102 -15.39 -12.48 22.18
C CYS A 102 -13.92 -12.11 22.38
N ASN A 103 -13.59 -11.38 23.45
CA ASN A 103 -12.22 -10.94 23.74
C ASN A 103 -11.48 -11.88 24.70
N ARG A 104 -12.18 -12.91 25.20
CA ARG A 104 -11.60 -13.93 26.09
C ARG A 104 -10.56 -14.79 25.37
N VAL A 105 -9.67 -15.36 26.17
CA VAL A 105 -8.62 -16.31 25.74
C VAL A 105 -9.20 -17.44 24.88
N GLU A 106 -10.35 -18.01 25.28
CA GLU A 106 -10.96 -19.14 24.60
C GLU A 106 -11.56 -18.78 23.22
N THR A 107 -11.82 -17.50 22.96
CA THR A 107 -12.48 -17.02 21.73
C THR A 107 -11.52 -16.37 20.73
N ARG A 108 -10.22 -16.67 20.85
CA ARG A 108 -9.14 -16.21 19.95
C ARG A 108 -8.81 -14.72 20.02
N SER A 109 -9.35 -13.96 20.98
CA SER A 109 -8.98 -12.56 21.24
C SER A 109 -8.74 -11.73 19.96
N LEU A 110 -9.80 -11.52 19.19
CA LEU A 110 -9.72 -10.90 17.87
C LEU A 110 -9.45 -9.39 17.95
N LEU A 111 -8.56 -8.91 17.09
CA LEU A 111 -8.19 -7.50 16.95
C LEU A 111 -8.35 -7.06 15.49
N SER A 112 -8.81 -5.84 15.23
CA SER A 112 -8.87 -5.27 13.89
C SER A 112 -8.22 -3.90 13.85
N THR A 113 -7.69 -3.50 12.70
CA THR A 113 -7.24 -2.13 12.43
C THR A 113 -8.32 -1.28 11.75
N PHE A 114 -9.53 -1.82 11.60
CA PHE A 114 -10.69 -1.20 10.95
C PHE A 114 -11.94 -1.28 11.85
N ARG A 115 -12.60 -0.13 12.07
CA ARG A 115 -13.76 0.01 12.97
C ARG A 115 -15.00 -0.78 12.54
N ASN A 116 -15.12 -1.05 11.24
CA ASN A 116 -16.32 -1.67 10.67
C ASN A 116 -16.18 -3.19 10.48
N GLN A 117 -15.06 -3.78 10.93
CA GLN A 117 -14.82 -5.20 10.78
C GLN A 117 -15.80 -6.03 11.62
N ARG A 118 -16.29 -7.14 11.06
CA ARG A 118 -17.21 -8.04 11.77
C ARG A 118 -16.45 -9.05 12.62
N CYS A 119 -16.79 -9.09 13.91
CA CYS A 119 -16.35 -10.13 14.83
C CYS A 119 -16.99 -11.49 14.47
N HIS A 120 -16.41 -12.59 14.93
CA HIS A 120 -16.97 -13.93 14.77
C HIS A 120 -18.40 -14.08 15.34
N CYS A 121 -18.80 -13.22 16.29
CA CYS A 121 -20.17 -13.18 16.82
C CYS A 121 -21.18 -12.42 15.93
N GLY A 122 -20.74 -11.87 14.79
CA GLY A 122 -21.55 -11.11 13.84
C GLY A 122 -21.67 -9.62 14.13
N LYS A 123 -21.32 -9.16 15.34
CA LYS A 123 -21.28 -7.74 15.72
C LYS A 123 -20.05 -7.04 15.13
N ILE A 124 -20.14 -5.73 14.94
CA ILE A 124 -19.00 -4.88 14.52
C ILE A 124 -17.97 -4.74 15.65
N MET A 125 -16.71 -4.56 15.27
CA MET A 125 -15.58 -4.32 16.17
C MET A 125 -15.30 -2.83 16.25
N ASN A 126 -15.99 -2.14 17.15
CA ASN A 126 -15.93 -0.68 17.28
C ASN A 126 -15.30 -0.19 18.60
N GLU A 127 -14.97 -1.08 19.52
CA GLU A 127 -14.31 -0.70 20.77
C GLU A 127 -12.84 -0.38 20.52
N VAL A 128 -12.45 0.86 20.83
CA VAL A 128 -11.08 1.34 20.66
C VAL A 128 -10.17 0.69 21.70
N MET A 129 -9.06 0.14 21.24
CA MET A 129 -8.00 -0.43 22.06
C MET A 129 -6.75 0.43 21.93
N ASP A 130 -6.32 1.02 23.03
CA ASP A 130 -5.07 1.78 23.13
C ASP A 130 -3.96 0.85 23.69
N PRO A 131 -2.93 0.51 22.91
CA PRO A 131 -1.83 -0.31 23.39
C PRO A 131 -1.08 0.41 24.52
N GLN A 132 -1.19 -0.10 25.75
CA GLN A 132 -0.45 0.45 26.87
C GLN A 132 1.05 0.15 26.70
N ASN A 133 1.87 1.21 26.82
CA ASN A 133 3.35 1.25 26.85
C ASN A 133 4.12 1.25 25.51
N GLN A 134 4.84 2.37 25.31
CA GLN A 134 6.11 2.56 24.60
C GLN A 134 6.13 2.31 23.09
N THR A 135 5.74 3.33 22.32
CA THR A 135 6.37 3.56 21.02
C THR A 135 7.84 3.90 21.27
N PRO A 136 8.82 3.17 20.70
CA PRO A 136 10.22 3.58 20.77
C PRO A 136 10.36 5.01 20.24
N ALA A 137 11.31 5.78 20.76
CA ALA A 137 11.58 7.13 20.25
C ALA A 137 11.98 7.02 18.77
N ILE A 138 11.05 7.35 17.87
CA ILE A 138 11.27 7.27 16.44
C ILE A 138 12.14 8.47 16.04
N PRO A 139 13.25 8.27 15.30
CA PRO A 139 14.09 9.36 14.84
C PRO A 139 13.32 10.45 14.10
N ASN A 140 13.81 11.70 14.19
CA ASN A 140 13.27 12.85 13.45
C ASN A 140 13.63 12.76 11.96
N GLY A 141 12.97 11.86 11.23
CA GLY A 141 13.13 11.68 9.79
C GLY A 141 14.07 10.54 9.39
N PHE A 142 14.31 10.45 8.08
CA PHE A 142 14.98 9.33 7.42
C PHE A 142 16.51 9.46 7.35
N VAL A 143 17.00 10.70 7.31
CA VAL A 143 18.41 11.05 7.10
C VAL A 143 18.95 11.63 8.42
N MET A 144 20.23 11.39 8.71
CA MET A 144 20.88 11.97 9.88
C MET A 144 20.80 13.51 9.87
N GLU A 145 20.64 14.13 11.04
CA GLU A 145 20.50 15.59 11.15
C GLU A 145 21.71 16.37 10.61
N THR A 146 22.91 15.76 10.64
CA THR A 146 24.16 16.34 10.13
C THR A 146 24.39 16.12 8.64
N ALA A 147 23.53 15.34 7.96
CA ALA A 147 23.67 15.05 6.56
C ALA A 147 23.43 16.30 5.71
N THR A 148 24.33 16.55 4.77
CA THR A 148 24.16 17.59 3.75
C THR A 148 24.16 16.93 2.37
N LEU A 149 23.10 17.21 1.61
CA LEU A 149 22.83 16.64 0.30
C LEU A 149 22.53 17.78 -0.69
N ILE A 150 22.94 17.60 -1.93
CA ILE A 150 22.56 18.45 -3.05
C ILE A 150 21.37 17.79 -3.73
N ILE A 151 20.28 18.54 -3.91
CA ILE A 151 19.08 18.09 -4.61
C ILE A 151 18.96 18.93 -5.88
N CYS A 152 18.99 18.27 -7.04
CA CYS A 152 18.83 18.90 -8.34
C CYS A 152 17.35 19.07 -8.71
N ASP A 153 17.08 19.89 -9.72
CA ASP A 153 15.73 20.13 -10.27
C ASP A 153 15.07 18.85 -10.80
N ASP A 154 15.89 17.95 -11.36
CA ASP A 154 15.51 16.62 -11.81
C ASP A 154 15.39 15.58 -10.68
N LEU A 155 15.39 16.03 -9.42
CA LEU A 155 15.35 15.24 -8.18
C LEU A 155 16.55 14.32 -7.96
N SER A 156 17.66 14.51 -8.66
CA SER A 156 18.91 13.81 -8.34
C SER A 156 19.37 14.18 -6.93
N VAL A 157 19.78 13.17 -6.16
CA VAL A 157 20.32 13.34 -4.80
C VAL A 157 21.81 13.05 -4.83
N LEU A 158 22.62 14.04 -4.50
CA LEU A 158 24.09 13.96 -4.54
C LEU A 158 24.71 14.28 -3.17
N PRO A 159 25.85 13.65 -2.83
CA PRO A 159 26.59 13.99 -1.61
C PRO A 159 27.17 15.41 -1.69
N ASN A 160 27.13 16.16 -0.59
CA ASN A 160 27.68 17.52 -0.51
C ASN A 160 29.22 17.57 -0.36
N ALA A 161 29.95 16.71 -1.07
CA ALA A 161 31.41 16.67 -1.06
C ALA A 161 31.94 17.08 -2.44
N VAL A 162 32.34 18.36 -2.54
CA VAL A 162 32.75 19.04 -3.79
C VAL A 162 33.88 18.31 -4.56
N VAL A 163 34.67 17.46 -3.91
CA VAL A 163 35.82 16.75 -4.52
C VAL A 163 35.48 15.33 -5.01
N THR A 164 34.41 14.69 -4.53
CA THR A 164 34.00 13.33 -4.97
C THR A 164 32.97 13.32 -6.11
N ASN A 165 32.45 14.49 -6.51
CA ASN A 165 31.42 14.59 -7.55
C ASN A 165 31.91 14.29 -8.97
N VAL A 166 33.22 14.34 -9.26
CA VAL A 166 33.73 14.02 -10.60
C VAL A 166 33.68 12.50 -10.88
N ASP A 167 33.80 11.68 -9.84
CA ASP A 167 33.71 10.22 -9.96
C ASP A 167 32.26 9.73 -10.01
N LEU A 168 31.36 10.35 -9.23
CA LEU A 168 29.93 10.01 -9.20
C LEU A 168 29.21 10.41 -10.50
N LEU A 169 29.60 11.52 -11.13
CA LEU A 169 29.12 11.91 -12.47
C LEU A 169 29.55 10.93 -13.55
N ARG A 170 30.70 10.25 -13.37
CA ARG A 170 31.15 9.17 -14.26
C ARG A 170 30.36 7.87 -14.04
N THR A 171 29.96 7.58 -12.80
CA THR A 171 29.16 6.39 -12.45
C THR A 171 27.73 6.41 -13.03
N LEU A 172 27.19 7.59 -13.36
CA LEU A 172 25.86 7.75 -13.96
C LEU A 172 25.85 7.62 -15.49
N GLY A 173 27.02 7.48 -16.12
CA GLY A 173 27.20 7.03 -17.50
C GLY A 173 27.79 5.62 -17.49
N VAL A 174 26.93 4.60 -17.45
CA VAL A 174 27.33 3.19 -17.30
C VAL A 174 28.24 2.74 -18.45
N GLU A 175 29.55 2.66 -18.18
CA GLU A 175 30.56 2.13 -19.12
C GLU A 175 31.02 0.69 -18.78
N ASP A 176 30.65 0.16 -17.62
CA ASP A 176 31.10 -1.18 -17.17
C ASP A 176 29.94 -2.05 -16.67
N ILE A 177 29.63 -3.10 -17.43
CA ILE A 177 28.59 -4.10 -17.14
C ILE A 177 28.93 -4.91 -15.88
N ALA A 178 30.20 -4.94 -15.46
CA ALA A 178 30.68 -5.70 -14.31
C ALA A 178 30.17 -5.20 -12.94
N VAL A 179 29.60 -3.98 -12.87
CA VAL A 179 29.07 -3.37 -11.64
C VAL A 179 27.56 -3.63 -11.47
N LEU A 180 26.90 -4.26 -12.45
CA LEU A 180 25.48 -4.60 -12.35
C LEU A 180 25.30 -5.84 -11.45
N GLU A 181 24.76 -5.64 -10.24
CA GLU A 181 24.30 -6.76 -9.42
C GLU A 181 23.07 -7.42 -10.05
N GLU A 182 23.18 -8.70 -10.36
CA GLU A 182 22.04 -9.53 -10.73
C GLU A 182 21.17 -9.79 -9.48
N GLN A 183 20.20 -8.92 -9.22
CA GLN A 183 19.18 -9.22 -8.23
C GLN A 183 18.22 -10.28 -8.76
N VAL A 184 18.32 -11.48 -8.18
CA VAL A 184 17.37 -12.57 -8.41
C VAL A 184 16.07 -12.24 -7.67
N LEU A 185 15.12 -11.64 -8.39
CA LEU A 185 13.75 -11.53 -7.90
C LEU A 185 13.17 -12.95 -7.81
N HIS A 186 12.84 -13.41 -6.60
CA HIS A 186 12.09 -14.64 -6.41
C HIS A 186 10.66 -14.46 -6.93
N ILE A 187 10.52 -14.70 -8.23
CA ILE A 187 9.27 -14.57 -8.97
C ILE A 187 8.40 -15.80 -8.69
N SER A 188 7.15 -15.59 -8.30
CA SER A 188 6.19 -16.69 -8.14
C SER A 188 5.87 -17.32 -9.51
N LYS A 189 5.72 -18.65 -9.58
CA LYS A 189 5.30 -19.36 -10.81
C LYS A 189 3.78 -19.22 -11.08
N LYS A 190 3.11 -18.21 -10.52
CA LYS A 190 1.66 -18.04 -10.68
C LYS A 190 1.37 -17.33 -12.00
N GLU A 191 0.45 -17.90 -12.77
CA GLU A 191 -0.04 -17.35 -14.04
C GLU A 191 -1.56 -17.19 -13.95
N ILE A 192 -2.07 -16.05 -14.43
CA ILE A 192 -3.51 -15.80 -14.54
C ILE A 192 -3.92 -15.84 -16.01
N ASN A 193 -4.98 -16.59 -16.33
CA ASN A 193 -5.54 -16.59 -17.66
C ASN A 193 -6.50 -15.40 -17.81
N VAL A 194 -6.31 -14.62 -18.86
CA VAL A 194 -7.13 -13.45 -19.15
C VAL A 194 -7.59 -13.53 -20.60
N LYS A 195 -8.88 -13.31 -20.83
CA LYS A 195 -9.42 -13.17 -22.17
C LYS A 195 -9.29 -11.71 -22.58
N VAL A 196 -8.70 -11.43 -23.73
CA VAL A 196 -8.53 -10.08 -24.26
C VAL A 196 -9.18 -9.95 -25.63
N LEU A 197 -9.84 -8.83 -25.85
CA LEU A 197 -10.32 -8.43 -27.16
C LEU A 197 -9.33 -7.43 -27.75
N VAL A 198 -8.77 -7.78 -28.89
CA VAL A 198 -7.71 -7.04 -29.58
C VAL A 198 -8.22 -6.56 -30.93
N ARG A 199 -7.79 -5.37 -31.34
CA ARG A 199 -7.96 -4.88 -32.70
C ARG A 199 -6.83 -5.41 -33.58
N LYS A 200 -7.16 -6.13 -34.66
CA LYS A 200 -6.18 -6.80 -35.53
C LYS A 200 -5.29 -5.81 -36.27
N SER A 201 -5.86 -4.70 -36.73
CA SER A 201 -5.16 -3.71 -37.56
C SER A 201 -3.92 -3.08 -36.89
N ASP A 202 -3.94 -2.85 -35.58
CA ASP A 202 -2.86 -2.19 -34.84
C ASP A 202 -2.36 -2.98 -33.61
N GLY A 203 -2.96 -4.14 -33.32
CA GLY A 203 -2.65 -4.95 -32.15
C GLY A 203 -3.07 -4.33 -30.82
N LYS A 204 -3.94 -3.31 -30.84
CA LYS A 204 -4.40 -2.60 -29.63
C LYS A 204 -5.36 -3.47 -28.82
N VAL A 205 -5.12 -3.60 -27.53
CA VAL A 205 -6.07 -4.21 -26.60
C VAL A 205 -7.22 -3.22 -26.38
N LEU A 206 -8.46 -3.66 -26.59
CA LEU A 206 -9.64 -2.84 -26.36
C LEU A 206 -10.10 -2.96 -24.91
N PHE A 207 -10.27 -4.20 -24.47
CA PHE A 207 -10.53 -4.57 -23.08
C PHE A 207 -10.17 -6.04 -22.84
N ALA A 208 -10.03 -6.39 -21.58
CA ALA A 208 -9.92 -7.74 -21.06
C ALA A 208 -11.22 -8.13 -20.35
N GLU A 209 -11.60 -9.39 -20.46
CA GLU A 209 -12.60 -10.04 -19.63
C GLU A 209 -11.86 -10.98 -18.67
N ALA A 210 -12.02 -10.76 -17.37
CA ALA A 210 -11.22 -11.43 -16.35
C ALA A 210 -11.99 -11.68 -15.05
N GLU A 211 -11.57 -12.73 -14.35
CA GLU A 211 -12.10 -13.10 -13.04
C GLU A 211 -11.40 -12.32 -11.91
N GLU A 212 -11.83 -12.61 -10.68
CA GLU A 212 -11.36 -12.01 -9.42
C GLU A 212 -9.83 -11.90 -9.30
N ASP A 213 -9.09 -12.96 -9.63
CA ASP A 213 -7.64 -13.00 -9.46
C ASP A 213 -6.92 -11.90 -10.24
N PHE A 214 -7.37 -11.59 -11.46
CA PHE A 214 -6.75 -10.53 -12.26
C PHE A 214 -7.12 -9.14 -11.74
N VAL A 215 -8.35 -8.95 -11.28
CA VAL A 215 -8.80 -7.67 -10.75
C VAL A 215 -8.16 -7.39 -9.40
N ASP A 216 -8.04 -8.39 -8.53
CA ASP A 216 -7.30 -8.28 -7.27
C ASP A 216 -5.84 -7.98 -7.52
N PHE A 217 -5.24 -8.59 -8.55
CA PHE A 217 -3.90 -8.26 -9.00
C PHE A 217 -3.78 -6.78 -9.44
N LEU A 218 -4.74 -6.24 -10.20
CA LEU A 218 -4.71 -4.82 -10.57
C LEU A 218 -4.93 -3.91 -9.37
N PHE A 219 -5.94 -4.18 -8.55
CA PHE A 219 -6.24 -3.42 -7.34
C PHE A 219 -5.07 -3.38 -6.35
N SER A 220 -4.24 -4.44 -6.33
CA SER A 220 -3.01 -4.47 -5.55
C SER A 220 -2.06 -3.30 -5.86
N PHE A 221 -2.09 -2.76 -7.08
CA PHE A 221 -1.23 -1.64 -7.49
C PHE A 221 -1.51 -0.37 -6.69
N LEU A 222 -2.77 -0.16 -6.27
CA LEU A 222 -3.17 1.01 -5.48
C LEU A 222 -2.58 1.00 -4.07
N CYS A 223 -2.16 -0.17 -3.58
CA CYS A 223 -1.58 -0.32 -2.25
C CYS A 223 -0.05 -0.48 -2.27
N PHE A 224 0.58 -0.51 -3.45
CA PHE A 224 2.03 -0.66 -3.55
C PHE A 224 2.73 0.65 -3.20
N PRO A 225 3.69 0.64 -2.26
CA PRO A 225 4.51 1.81 -2.01
C PRO A 225 5.37 2.09 -3.25
N LEU A 226 5.37 3.33 -3.69
CA LEU A 226 6.02 3.72 -4.94
C LEU A 226 7.52 3.40 -4.94
N GLY A 227 8.21 3.57 -3.81
CA GLY A 227 9.61 3.15 -3.66
C GLY A 227 9.83 1.65 -3.88
N GLY A 228 8.90 0.79 -3.45
CA GLY A 228 8.97 -0.66 -3.64
C GLY A 228 8.72 -1.04 -5.10
N VAL A 229 7.85 -0.30 -5.79
CA VAL A 229 7.69 -0.42 -7.25
C VAL A 229 8.97 -0.04 -7.98
N LEU A 230 9.62 1.07 -7.60
CA LEU A 230 10.91 1.46 -8.17
C LEU A 230 12.00 0.42 -7.90
N HIS A 231 12.02 -0.18 -6.71
CA HIS A 231 12.93 -1.25 -6.37
C HIS A 231 12.79 -2.45 -7.31
N MET A 232 11.57 -2.95 -7.50
CA MET A 232 11.30 -4.04 -8.44
C MET A 232 11.68 -3.68 -9.88
N LEU A 233 11.48 -2.42 -10.27
CA LEU A 233 11.85 -1.90 -11.58
C LEU A 233 13.33 -1.50 -11.67
N ARG A 234 14.14 -1.74 -10.63
CA ARG A 234 15.56 -1.37 -10.54
C ARG A 234 15.80 0.11 -10.88
N GLY A 235 14.94 0.99 -10.36
CA GLY A 235 15.00 2.43 -10.61
C GLY A 235 14.77 2.81 -12.08
N SER A 236 13.98 2.02 -12.83
CA SER A 236 13.67 2.24 -14.25
C SER A 236 12.15 2.25 -14.54
N SER A 237 11.44 3.17 -13.88
CA SER A 237 9.98 3.35 -13.94
C SER A 237 9.46 4.08 -15.17
N SER A 238 10.35 4.45 -16.10
CA SER A 238 10.06 5.34 -17.24
C SER A 238 9.76 6.80 -16.82
N SER A 239 9.77 7.12 -15.52
CA SER A 239 9.77 8.48 -14.97
C SER A 239 11.18 8.90 -14.57
N ARG A 240 11.78 9.80 -15.35
CA ARG A 240 13.21 10.17 -15.19
C ARG A 240 13.55 10.76 -13.82
N CYS A 241 12.69 11.60 -13.25
CA CYS A 241 12.97 12.24 -11.96
C CYS A 241 12.86 11.24 -10.80
N MET A 242 11.86 10.37 -10.83
CA MET A 242 11.66 9.30 -9.85
C MET A 242 12.81 8.30 -9.85
N ASP A 243 13.25 7.92 -11.05
CA ASP A 243 14.38 7.02 -11.27
C ASP A 243 15.67 7.64 -10.69
N LYS A 244 15.92 8.93 -10.95
CA LYS A 244 17.07 9.67 -10.41
C LYS A 244 17.04 9.80 -8.88
N LEU A 245 15.89 10.13 -8.31
CA LEU A 245 15.71 10.22 -6.86
C LEU A 245 16.02 8.88 -6.18
N TYR A 246 15.40 7.80 -6.68
CA TYR A 246 15.60 6.46 -6.15
C TYR A 246 17.06 6.00 -6.27
N ASN A 247 17.67 6.17 -7.44
CA ASN A 247 19.06 5.77 -7.68
C ASN A 247 20.03 6.58 -6.83
N GLY A 248 19.78 7.88 -6.67
CA GLY A 248 20.55 8.76 -5.79
C GLY A 248 20.53 8.26 -4.34
N ILE A 249 19.34 8.03 -3.77
CA ILE A 249 19.18 7.51 -2.41
C ILE A 249 19.84 6.12 -2.26
N SER A 250 19.65 5.24 -3.23
CA SER A 250 20.21 3.89 -3.23
C SER A 250 21.75 3.92 -3.19
N ALA A 251 22.38 4.86 -3.90
CA ALA A 251 23.83 5.01 -4.00
C ALA A 251 24.49 5.70 -2.77
N LEU A 252 23.72 6.41 -1.93
CA LEU A 252 24.28 7.09 -0.75
C LEU A 252 24.83 6.09 0.28
N SER A 253 25.96 6.41 0.92
CA SER A 253 26.52 5.56 1.97
C SER A 253 25.66 5.58 3.25
N THR A 254 25.32 4.38 3.74
CA THR A 254 24.48 4.23 4.93
C THR A 254 25.11 4.91 6.16
N GLU A 255 26.37 4.64 6.43
CA GLU A 255 27.10 5.13 7.61
C GLU A 255 27.17 6.66 7.72
N LYS A 256 27.08 7.38 6.58
CA LYS A 256 27.24 8.83 6.54
C LYS A 256 25.91 9.57 6.53
N TYR A 257 24.89 9.00 5.90
CA TYR A 257 23.65 9.72 5.62
C TYR A 257 22.44 9.15 6.38
N PHE A 258 22.48 7.90 6.85
CA PHE A 258 21.34 7.23 7.47
C PHE A 258 21.64 6.78 8.90
N GLY A 259 20.62 6.74 9.75
CA GLY A 259 20.77 6.27 11.13
C GLY A 259 21.05 4.76 11.24
N SER A 260 20.63 3.97 10.24
CA SER A 260 20.89 2.53 10.16
C SER A 260 20.67 2.01 8.74
N GLN A 261 21.21 0.81 8.45
CA GLN A 261 20.93 0.11 7.19
C GLN A 261 19.45 -0.26 7.07
N GLU A 262 18.84 -0.72 8.16
CA GLU A 262 17.41 -1.06 8.20
C GLU A 262 16.51 0.13 7.79
N LEU A 263 16.84 1.34 8.24
CA LEU A 263 16.10 2.54 7.88
C LEU A 263 16.26 2.90 6.40
N LYS A 264 17.48 2.72 5.85
CA LYS A 264 17.72 2.92 4.41
C LYS A 264 16.94 1.89 3.59
N ASP A 265 16.95 0.63 4.00
CA ASP A 265 16.23 -0.44 3.34
C ASP A 265 14.71 -0.18 3.33
N LYS A 266 14.17 0.39 4.41
CA LYS A 266 12.76 0.81 4.49
C LYS A 266 12.39 1.96 3.52
N ILE A 267 13.36 2.74 3.03
CA ILE A 267 13.14 3.81 2.04
C ILE A 267 13.32 3.29 0.61
N VAL A 268 14.36 2.47 0.41
CA VAL A 268 14.76 1.96 -0.91
C VAL A 268 13.93 0.73 -1.30
N ASN A 269 13.43 -0.04 -0.35
CA ASN A 269 12.57 -1.20 -0.61
C ASN A 269 11.41 -1.23 0.41
N PRO A 270 10.55 -0.21 0.43
CA PRO A 270 9.40 -0.18 1.32
C PRO A 270 8.47 -1.33 0.99
N GLN A 271 8.03 -2.02 2.04
CA GLN A 271 7.04 -3.09 1.94
C GLN A 271 5.62 -2.53 2.05
N CYS A 272 4.64 -3.30 1.59
CA CYS A 272 3.24 -2.96 1.76
C CYS A 272 2.85 -2.94 3.25
N ALA A 273 1.82 -2.15 3.59
CA ALA A 273 1.30 -2.10 4.94
C ALA A 273 0.81 -3.47 5.44
N PRO A 274 0.89 -3.74 6.76
CA PRO A 274 0.41 -4.98 7.33
C PRO A 274 -1.04 -5.28 6.96
N LEU A 275 -1.40 -6.57 6.87
CA LEU A 275 -2.72 -7.08 6.39
C LEU A 275 -3.00 -6.87 4.89
N PHE A 276 -2.09 -6.25 4.15
CA PHE A 276 -2.01 -6.42 2.70
C PHE A 276 -1.29 -7.75 2.41
N ASN A 277 -1.99 -8.87 2.52
CA ASN A 277 -1.42 -10.17 2.18
C ASN A 277 -2.38 -10.92 1.27
N LEU A 278 -2.29 -10.61 -0.03
CA LEU A 278 -2.94 -11.41 -1.05
C LEU A 278 -2.05 -12.64 -1.25
N ASP A 279 -2.56 -13.81 -0.89
CA ASP A 279 -1.84 -15.08 -1.12
C ASP A 279 -1.55 -15.32 -2.62
N ASN A 280 -2.19 -14.56 -3.52
CA ASN A 280 -2.16 -14.67 -4.98
C ASN A 280 -1.40 -13.56 -5.73
N LEU A 281 -0.60 -12.72 -5.05
CA LEU A 281 0.19 -11.69 -5.73
C LEU A 281 1.20 -12.27 -6.74
N ILE A 282 1.04 -11.89 -8.01
CA ILE A 282 2.01 -12.18 -9.08
C ILE A 282 3.36 -11.47 -8.83
N LEU A 283 3.32 -10.28 -8.22
CA LEU A 283 4.48 -9.42 -8.01
C LEU A 283 5.05 -9.54 -6.58
N PRO A 284 6.38 -9.63 -6.42
CA PRO A 284 7.01 -9.92 -5.15
C PRO A 284 7.24 -8.67 -4.29
N ILE A 285 6.20 -7.89 -3.98
CA ILE A 285 6.31 -6.84 -2.96
C ILE A 285 5.97 -7.47 -1.61
N GLY A 286 6.92 -7.38 -0.67
CA GLY A 286 6.75 -7.88 0.69
C GLY A 286 5.68 -7.12 1.46
N THR A 287 5.27 -7.68 2.60
CA THR A 287 4.33 -7.04 3.53
C THR A 287 5.02 -6.93 4.88
N GLU A 288 4.98 -5.74 5.48
CA GLU A 288 5.52 -5.54 6.82
C GLU A 288 4.84 -6.46 7.84
N SER A 289 5.61 -6.85 8.85
CA SER A 289 5.10 -7.68 9.94
C SER A 289 4.10 -6.90 10.81
N LEU A 290 3.04 -7.58 11.25
CA LEU A 290 2.10 -7.01 12.21
C LEU A 290 2.74 -6.86 13.59
N PRO A 291 2.51 -5.74 14.30
CA PRO A 291 2.93 -5.62 15.68
C PRO A 291 2.25 -6.70 16.53
N VAL A 292 2.98 -7.28 17.48
CA VAL A 292 2.46 -8.32 18.35
C VAL A 292 1.87 -7.70 19.61
N PHE A 293 0.54 -7.83 19.76
CA PHE A 293 -0.17 -7.44 20.96
C PHE A 293 -0.69 -8.65 21.74
N TYR A 294 -0.92 -8.42 23.03
CA TYR A 294 -1.54 -9.38 23.94
C TYR A 294 -2.77 -8.75 24.58
N PHE A 295 -3.85 -9.52 24.64
CA PHE A 295 -4.96 -9.22 25.54
C PHE A 295 -4.61 -9.71 26.92
N ASN A 296 -4.69 -8.81 27.90
CA ASN A 296 -4.63 -9.13 29.32
C ASN A 296 -6.05 -9.17 29.86
N THR A 297 -6.49 -10.35 30.32
CA THR A 297 -7.75 -10.54 31.05
C THR A 297 -7.44 -10.77 32.51
N TYR A 298 -8.03 -9.96 33.40
CA TYR A 298 -7.86 -10.10 34.85
C TYR A 298 -9.17 -9.89 35.60
N TYR A 299 -9.23 -10.41 36.82
CA TYR A 299 -10.34 -10.19 37.73
C TYR A 299 -10.12 -8.91 38.53
N VAL A 300 -11.10 -8.01 38.53
CA VAL A 300 -11.12 -6.84 39.40
C VAL A 300 -11.86 -7.22 40.68
N SER A 301 -11.13 -7.41 41.78
CA SER A 301 -11.75 -7.59 43.09
C SER A 301 -12.27 -6.26 43.62
N SER A 302 -13.48 -5.84 43.22
CA SER A 302 -14.17 -4.73 43.89
C SER A 302 -14.79 -5.19 45.23
N CYS A 303 -13.96 -5.70 46.14
CA CYS A 303 -14.40 -6.09 47.48
C CYS A 303 -14.62 -4.83 48.34
N ARG A 304 -15.80 -4.23 48.28
CA ARG A 304 -16.29 -3.42 49.41
C ARG A 304 -16.83 -4.39 50.45
N TRP A 305 -16.06 -4.65 51.50
CA TRP A 305 -16.54 -5.37 52.70
C TRP A 305 -17.80 -4.68 53.21
N LYS A 306 -18.98 -5.26 52.94
CA LYS A 306 -20.16 -5.04 53.79
C LYS A 306 -20.16 -6.19 54.77
N GLY A 307 -19.55 -5.96 55.93
CA GLY A 307 -19.55 -6.93 57.01
C GLY A 307 -20.98 -7.31 57.40
N TYR A 308 -21.28 -8.60 57.32
CA TYR A 308 -22.24 -9.24 58.21
C TYR A 308 -21.60 -10.51 58.76
N SER A 309 -21.62 -10.58 60.08
CA SER A 309 -20.98 -11.59 60.92
C SER A 309 -21.68 -12.95 60.79
N ASN A 310 -21.28 -13.74 59.82
CA ASN A 310 -21.65 -15.14 59.72
C ASN A 310 -20.40 -15.88 59.21
N ASN A 311 -19.85 -16.81 59.99
CA ASN A 311 -18.61 -17.56 59.70
C ASN A 311 -18.73 -18.57 58.54
N ARG A 312 -19.52 -18.24 57.52
CA ARG A 312 -19.49 -18.82 56.19
C ARG A 312 -19.53 -17.66 55.22
N GLY A 313 -18.37 -17.04 55.00
CA GLY A 313 -18.22 -16.07 53.92
C GLY A 313 -18.39 -16.81 52.59
N GLU A 314 -19.60 -16.82 52.05
CA GLU A 314 -19.81 -17.18 50.65
C GLU A 314 -19.31 -16.01 49.80
N TYR A 315 -18.31 -16.28 48.96
CA TYR A 315 -17.91 -15.39 47.89
C TYR A 315 -19.05 -15.32 46.89
N ILE A 316 -19.76 -14.19 46.83
CA ILE A 316 -20.79 -13.96 45.82
C ILE A 316 -20.26 -12.95 44.78
N ASN A 317 -20.27 -13.41 43.53
CA ASN A 317 -19.99 -12.72 42.26
C ASN A 317 -18.52 -12.42 41.91
N GLU A 318 -17.86 -13.41 41.28
CA GLU A 318 -16.80 -13.18 40.31
C GLU A 318 -17.37 -12.46 39.08
N ARG A 319 -17.15 -11.14 39.00
CA ARG A 319 -17.42 -10.38 37.79
C ARG A 319 -16.10 -10.17 37.06
N LEU A 320 -15.91 -10.83 35.92
CA LEU A 320 -14.83 -10.51 34.97
C LEU A 320 -15.09 -9.10 34.42
N GLU A 321 -14.25 -8.12 34.70
CA GLU A 321 -14.57 -6.72 34.36
C GLU A 321 -13.57 -6.01 33.44
N SER A 322 -12.44 -6.58 33.02
CA SER A 322 -11.53 -5.83 32.14
C SER A 322 -10.61 -6.67 31.24
N CYS A 323 -10.57 -6.28 29.96
CA CYS A 323 -9.57 -6.68 28.98
C CYS A 323 -8.75 -5.43 28.61
N ALA A 324 -7.42 -5.51 28.66
CA ALA A 324 -6.52 -4.46 28.17
C ALA A 324 -5.63 -4.99 27.03
N LEU A 325 -5.28 -4.14 26.08
CA LEU A 325 -4.33 -4.46 25.00
C LEU A 325 -2.93 -3.96 25.38
N VAL A 326 -1.94 -4.85 25.34
CA VAL A 326 -0.56 -4.54 25.75
C VAL A 326 0.42 -4.89 24.62
N ALA A 327 1.38 -3.99 24.36
CA ALA A 327 2.45 -4.20 23.40
C ALA A 327 3.60 -5.03 24.00
N SER A 328 4.25 -5.87 23.18
CA SER A 328 5.35 -6.73 23.63
C SER A 328 6.73 -6.08 23.49
N GLN A 329 7.39 -5.78 24.61
CA GLN A 329 8.87 -5.78 24.71
C GLN A 329 9.41 -6.53 25.94
N THR A 330 8.55 -7.00 26.85
CA THR A 330 8.94 -7.82 28.01
C THR A 330 7.90 -8.90 28.24
N SER A 331 8.34 -10.04 28.79
CA SER A 331 7.43 -11.06 29.33
C SER A 331 6.37 -10.37 30.20
N PRO A 332 5.08 -10.77 30.12
CA PRO A 332 4.00 -10.15 30.87
C PRO A 332 4.16 -10.13 32.40
N ASP A 333 5.18 -10.81 32.93
CA ASP A 333 5.44 -11.01 34.35
C ASP A 333 5.74 -9.72 35.13
N ASN A 334 6.15 -8.62 34.47
CA ASN A 334 6.70 -7.45 35.15
C ASN A 334 5.81 -6.19 35.19
N VAL A 335 4.63 -6.16 34.56
CA VAL A 335 3.90 -4.88 34.36
C VAL A 335 2.82 -4.62 35.42
N PHE A 336 2.23 -5.63 36.06
CA PHE A 336 1.13 -5.43 37.01
C PHE A 336 1.14 -6.40 38.19
N HIS A 337 1.87 -6.07 39.26
CA HIS A 337 1.94 -6.87 40.49
C HIS A 337 0.65 -6.87 41.35
N ASN A 338 -0.43 -6.22 40.92
CA ASN A 338 -1.61 -5.96 41.78
C ASN A 338 -2.89 -6.71 41.38
N TYR A 339 -2.87 -7.61 40.40
CA TYR A 339 -4.07 -8.34 39.96
C TYR A 339 -3.94 -9.86 40.18
N ILE A 340 -5.00 -10.47 40.69
CA ILE A 340 -5.10 -11.92 40.90
C ILE A 340 -5.47 -12.58 39.55
N ASP A 341 -4.74 -13.61 39.14
CA ASP A 341 -5.04 -14.50 37.99
C ASP A 341 -5.09 -13.83 36.59
N ALA A 342 -4.13 -12.94 36.29
CA ALA A 342 -4.00 -12.35 34.96
C ALA A 342 -3.62 -13.39 33.89
N LYS A 343 -4.42 -13.52 32.84
CA LYS A 343 -4.13 -14.36 31.66
C LYS A 343 -3.80 -13.51 30.45
N TYR A 344 -2.73 -13.90 29.75
CA TYR A 344 -2.26 -13.24 28.54
C TYR A 344 -2.53 -14.10 27.32
N THR A 345 -3.09 -13.51 26.28
CA THR A 345 -3.35 -14.19 25.01
C THR A 345 -2.96 -13.32 23.85
N LYS A 346 -2.17 -13.89 22.93
CA LYS A 346 -1.75 -13.20 21.71
C LYS A 346 -2.98 -12.77 20.92
N ALA A 347 -3.05 -11.48 20.60
CA ALA A 347 -4.10 -10.93 19.77
C ALA A 347 -4.03 -11.53 18.36
N ASN A 348 -5.18 -11.97 17.84
CA ASN A 348 -5.28 -12.46 16.48
C ASN A 348 -5.92 -11.40 15.60
N TYR A 349 -5.17 -10.89 14.63
CA TYR A 349 -5.71 -9.92 13.69
C TYR A 349 -6.76 -10.55 12.80
N VAL A 350 -7.89 -9.86 12.68
CA VAL A 350 -8.93 -10.21 11.72
C VAL A 350 -8.47 -9.76 10.34
N ASP A 351 -8.48 -10.69 9.39
CA ASP A 351 -8.25 -10.40 7.98
C ASP A 351 -9.34 -9.40 7.50
N PRO A 352 -8.97 -8.18 7.06
CA PRO A 352 -9.93 -7.16 6.63
C PRO A 352 -10.77 -7.59 5.43
N MET A 353 -10.23 -8.51 4.61
CA MET A 353 -10.91 -9.06 3.43
C MET A 353 -11.83 -10.25 3.81
N SER A 354 -11.92 -10.63 5.09
CA SER A 354 -12.84 -11.66 5.58
C SER A 354 -14.23 -11.11 5.90
N SER A 355 -15.30 -11.73 5.36
CA SER A 355 -16.70 -11.28 5.50
C SER A 355 -17.34 -11.66 6.85
N VAL A 356 -16.79 -12.66 7.54
CA VAL A 356 -17.14 -13.07 8.90
C VAL A 356 -15.82 -13.38 9.57
N GLY A 357 -15.47 -12.76 10.72
CA GLY A 357 -14.18 -12.80 11.43
C GLY A 357 -13.56 -14.18 11.73
N LYS A 358 -13.43 -15.00 10.70
CA LYS A 358 -12.72 -16.27 10.57
C LYS A 358 -11.34 -15.91 10.05
N SER A 359 -10.34 -16.55 10.66
CA SER A 359 -8.92 -16.44 10.30
C SER A 359 -8.57 -17.18 9.00
N SER A 360 -9.55 -17.59 8.18
CA SER A 360 -9.28 -18.18 6.87
C SER A 360 -8.97 -17.05 5.90
N ARG A 361 -7.73 -17.01 5.42
CA ARG A 361 -7.21 -16.03 4.45
C ARG A 361 -8.18 -15.93 3.28
N SER A 362 -8.81 -14.77 3.17
CA SER A 362 -9.60 -14.40 2.02
C SER A 362 -8.72 -14.37 0.77
N ARG A 363 -9.33 -14.61 -0.39
CA ARG A 363 -8.60 -14.82 -1.65
C ARG A 363 -8.19 -13.50 -2.34
N GLY A 364 -8.80 -12.39 -1.93
CA GLY A 364 -8.44 -11.02 -2.32
C GLY A 364 -9.57 -10.01 -2.08
N PHE A 365 -9.54 -8.87 -2.77
CA PHE A 365 -10.47 -7.75 -2.53
C PHE A 365 -11.85 -8.00 -3.09
N THR A 366 -11.94 -8.69 -4.22
CA THR A 366 -13.16 -8.92 -4.98
C THR A 366 -13.89 -10.18 -4.54
N LYS A 367 -15.21 -10.12 -4.63
CA LYS A 367 -16.08 -11.21 -4.19
C LYS A 367 -16.07 -12.36 -5.19
N GLY A 368 -15.82 -13.56 -4.63
CA GLY A 368 -15.98 -14.88 -5.24
C GLY A 368 -17.01 -14.97 -6.37
N ALA A 369 -16.59 -15.38 -7.58
CA ALA A 369 -17.42 -15.67 -8.77
C ALA A 369 -17.90 -14.46 -9.60
N SER A 370 -17.22 -13.32 -9.50
CA SER A 370 -17.51 -12.13 -10.32
C SER A 370 -16.64 -12.11 -11.59
N MET A 371 -17.23 -11.72 -12.72
CA MET A 371 -16.52 -11.45 -13.97
C MET A 371 -16.46 -9.95 -14.22
N PHE A 372 -15.30 -9.46 -14.66
CA PHE A 372 -15.05 -8.04 -14.87
C PHE A 372 -14.55 -7.74 -16.28
N MET A 373 -14.96 -6.59 -16.79
CA MET A 373 -14.40 -5.97 -17.97
C MET A 373 -13.35 -4.95 -17.52
N VAL A 374 -12.13 -5.07 -18.03
CA VAL A 374 -11.00 -4.19 -17.76
C VAL A 374 -10.55 -3.53 -19.05
N THR A 375 -10.69 -2.21 -19.19
CA THR A 375 -10.26 -1.50 -20.41
C THR A 375 -8.73 -1.41 -20.54
N ASP A 376 -8.22 -0.99 -21.69
CA ASP A 376 -6.79 -0.71 -21.89
C ASP A 376 -6.19 0.27 -20.85
N ASP A 377 -6.99 1.24 -20.40
CA ASP A 377 -6.67 2.21 -19.35
C ASP A 377 -6.98 1.70 -17.92
N LEU A 378 -7.09 0.38 -17.74
CA LEU A 378 -7.36 -0.29 -16.46
C LEU A 378 -8.66 0.12 -15.74
N ILE A 379 -9.66 0.65 -16.46
CA ILE A 379 -10.99 0.86 -15.89
C ILE A 379 -11.63 -0.50 -15.65
N VAL A 380 -11.99 -0.79 -14.39
CA VAL A 380 -12.63 -2.04 -13.96
C VAL A 380 -14.13 -1.82 -13.81
N SER A 381 -14.92 -2.69 -14.43
CA SER A 381 -16.38 -2.69 -14.31
C SER A 381 -16.94 -4.11 -14.38
N PRO A 382 -18.15 -4.38 -13.88
CA PRO A 382 -18.78 -5.69 -14.03
C PRO A 382 -18.91 -6.08 -15.51
N ALA A 383 -18.52 -7.30 -15.86
CA ALA A 383 -18.64 -7.79 -17.22
C ALA A 383 -20.10 -8.08 -17.57
N SER A 384 -20.48 -7.70 -18.79
CA SER A 384 -21.70 -8.18 -19.43
C SER A 384 -21.51 -8.14 -20.95
N SER A 385 -22.16 -9.03 -21.69
CA SER A 385 -22.11 -8.99 -23.15
C SER A 385 -22.63 -7.66 -23.71
N VAL A 386 -23.61 -7.04 -23.03
CA VAL A 386 -24.18 -5.75 -23.41
C VAL A 386 -23.17 -4.61 -23.20
N SER A 387 -22.44 -4.60 -22.09
CA SER A 387 -21.42 -3.57 -21.82
C SER A 387 -20.24 -3.70 -22.80
N GLY A 388 -19.79 -4.92 -23.11
CA GLY A 388 -18.75 -5.16 -24.12
C GLY A 388 -19.15 -4.65 -25.51
N VAL A 389 -20.34 -5.02 -26.00
CA VAL A 389 -20.85 -4.54 -27.30
C VAL A 389 -21.04 -3.03 -27.31
N SER A 390 -21.58 -2.45 -26.23
CA SER A 390 -21.73 -1.00 -26.10
C SER A 390 -20.37 -0.30 -26.16
N TYR A 391 -19.33 -0.86 -25.54
CA TYR A 391 -17.99 -0.28 -25.52
C TYR A 391 -17.34 -0.34 -26.91
N ILE A 392 -17.44 -1.47 -27.62
CA ILE A 392 -16.98 -1.62 -29.02
C ILE A 392 -17.65 -0.58 -29.93
N ASN A 393 -18.97 -0.40 -29.79
CA ASN A 393 -19.72 0.56 -30.58
C ASN A 393 -19.24 2.01 -30.33
N ARG A 394 -18.95 2.36 -29.07
CA ARG A 394 -18.37 3.68 -28.71
C ARG A 394 -17.00 3.91 -29.34
N LEU A 395 -16.17 2.87 -29.42
CA LEU A 395 -14.86 2.92 -30.05
C LEU A 395 -14.91 2.95 -31.58
N LYS A 396 -16.08 2.73 -32.19
CA LYS A 396 -16.30 2.69 -33.64
C LYS A 396 -15.37 1.70 -34.36
N VAL A 397 -15.08 0.57 -33.72
CA VAL A 397 -14.23 -0.49 -34.31
C VAL A 397 -15.08 -1.43 -35.15
N PRO A 398 -14.71 -1.70 -36.43
CA PRO A 398 -15.44 -2.67 -37.23
C PRO A 398 -15.35 -4.08 -36.64
N LEU A 399 -16.47 -4.81 -36.63
CA LEU A 399 -16.51 -6.16 -36.04
C LEU A 399 -15.53 -7.15 -36.69
N PHE A 400 -15.28 -6.99 -37.99
CA PHE A 400 -14.32 -7.83 -38.72
C PHE A 400 -12.86 -7.57 -38.30
N ASP A 401 -12.57 -6.47 -37.62
CA ASP A 401 -11.23 -6.09 -37.13
C ASP A 401 -10.99 -6.54 -35.67
N LEU A 402 -11.93 -7.29 -35.09
CA LEU A 402 -11.82 -7.81 -33.73
C LEU A 402 -11.21 -9.22 -33.72
N GLU A 403 -10.40 -9.50 -32.70
CA GLU A 403 -9.82 -10.81 -32.41
C GLU A 403 -9.84 -11.06 -30.90
N GLU A 404 -10.42 -12.19 -30.49
CA GLU A 404 -10.37 -12.65 -29.10
C GLU A 404 -9.13 -13.53 -28.90
N LYS A 405 -8.36 -13.27 -27.83
CA LYS A 405 -7.22 -14.09 -27.42
C LYS A 405 -7.30 -14.43 -25.96
N ILE A 406 -6.85 -15.62 -25.59
CA ILE A 406 -6.59 -15.97 -24.20
C ILE A 406 -5.09 -15.83 -23.99
N ILE A 407 -4.70 -15.00 -23.04
CA ILE A 407 -3.31 -14.76 -22.67
C ILE A 407 -3.06 -15.20 -21.24
N ARG A 408 -1.80 -15.53 -20.96
CA ARG A 408 -1.33 -15.84 -19.61
C ARG A 408 -0.52 -14.67 -19.09
N ILE A 409 -0.92 -14.15 -17.94
CA ILE A 409 -0.23 -13.07 -17.25
C ILE A 409 0.60 -13.71 -16.15
N GLY A 410 1.91 -13.78 -16.37
CA GLY A 410 2.89 -14.10 -15.33
C GLY A 410 3.54 -12.82 -14.79
N SER A 411 4.60 -12.96 -14.00
CA SER A 411 5.25 -11.80 -13.38
C SER A 411 5.93 -10.85 -14.36
N LYS A 412 6.37 -11.33 -15.52
CA LYS A 412 6.92 -10.46 -16.57
C LYS A 412 5.83 -9.55 -17.13
N GLU A 413 4.69 -10.11 -17.52
CA GLU A 413 3.55 -9.38 -18.05
C GLU A 413 2.96 -8.46 -16.97
N GLY A 414 2.80 -8.98 -15.75
CA GLY A 414 2.31 -8.22 -14.60
C GLY A 414 3.18 -7.00 -14.27
N LEU A 415 4.51 -7.16 -14.27
CA LEU A 415 5.44 -6.04 -14.07
C LEU A 415 5.38 -5.04 -15.22
N GLY A 416 5.20 -5.54 -16.46
CA GLY A 416 4.97 -4.71 -17.64
C GLY A 416 3.70 -3.86 -17.51
N ILE A 417 2.59 -4.45 -17.04
CA ILE A 417 1.32 -3.75 -16.83
C ILE A 417 1.49 -2.68 -15.74
N LEU A 418 2.12 -3.02 -14.61
CA LEU A 418 2.42 -2.05 -13.55
C LEU A 418 3.26 -0.88 -14.08
N LYS A 419 4.36 -1.17 -14.78
CA LYS A 419 5.24 -0.14 -15.37
C LYS A 419 4.48 0.77 -16.35
N ALA A 420 3.66 0.18 -17.23
CA ALA A 420 2.86 0.95 -18.19
C ALA A 420 1.78 1.79 -17.50
N SER A 421 1.19 1.30 -16.40
CA SER A 421 0.14 1.98 -15.65
C SER A 421 0.61 3.28 -14.98
N LEU A 422 1.90 3.39 -14.64
CA LEU A 422 2.48 4.59 -14.03
C LEU A 422 2.57 5.78 -14.99
N THR A 423 2.63 5.52 -16.30
CA THR A 423 3.02 6.55 -17.30
C THR A 423 2.09 6.64 -18.51
N SER A 424 1.20 5.66 -18.72
CA SER A 424 0.36 5.57 -19.91
C SER A 424 -1.09 5.25 -19.57
N THR A 425 -2.00 5.68 -20.43
CA THR A 425 -3.43 5.31 -20.42
C THR A 425 -3.77 4.15 -21.36
N SER A 426 -2.75 3.49 -21.93
CA SER A 426 -2.88 2.29 -22.76
C SER A 426 -2.03 1.16 -22.15
N ALA A 427 -2.24 0.90 -20.86
CA ALA A 427 -1.35 0.05 -20.07
C ALA A 427 -1.32 -1.39 -20.60
N LEU A 428 -2.47 -1.98 -20.93
CA LEU A 428 -2.54 -3.35 -21.44
C LEU A 428 -1.87 -3.46 -22.81
N THR A 429 -2.18 -2.56 -23.73
CA THR A 429 -1.58 -2.53 -25.07
C THR A 429 -0.07 -2.40 -24.99
N ASN A 430 0.46 -1.48 -24.17
CA ASN A 430 1.89 -1.25 -24.06
C ASN A 430 2.63 -2.43 -23.41
N ALA A 431 2.06 -2.99 -22.35
CA ALA A 431 2.68 -4.11 -21.63
C ALA A 431 2.64 -5.42 -22.44
N LEU A 432 1.53 -5.68 -23.13
CA LEU A 432 1.23 -6.96 -23.77
C LEU A 432 1.51 -6.95 -25.28
N LYS A 433 2.02 -5.84 -25.84
CA LYS A 433 2.36 -5.70 -27.26
C LYS A 433 3.14 -6.87 -27.83
N HIS A 434 4.06 -7.42 -27.06
CA HIS A 434 4.91 -8.53 -27.48
C HIS A 434 4.15 -9.86 -27.70
N LEU A 435 2.95 -10.00 -27.13
CA LEU A 435 2.07 -11.16 -27.29
C LEU A 435 1.20 -11.08 -28.55
N PHE A 436 1.09 -9.89 -29.16
CA PHE A 436 0.18 -9.63 -30.28
C PHE A 436 0.89 -9.26 -31.58
N LYS A 437 2.18 -9.58 -31.72
CA LYS A 437 2.95 -9.30 -32.94
C LYS A 437 2.13 -9.68 -34.18
N THR A 438 1.77 -8.67 -34.97
CA THR A 438 1.26 -8.84 -36.33
C THR A 438 2.39 -9.48 -37.13
N ILE A 439 2.12 -10.64 -37.74
CA ILE A 439 2.93 -11.15 -38.83
C ILE A 439 2.87 -10.04 -39.89
N LYS A 440 3.94 -9.25 -40.02
CA LYS A 440 4.12 -8.49 -41.26
C LYS A 440 4.41 -9.56 -42.31
N GLU A 441 3.46 -9.78 -43.20
CA GLU A 441 3.71 -10.48 -44.44
C GLU A 441 4.87 -9.75 -45.14
N GLU A 442 6.05 -10.36 -45.09
CA GLU A 442 7.12 -10.07 -46.05
C GLU A 442 6.61 -10.58 -47.40
N ASN A 443 6.11 -9.67 -48.23
CA ASN A 443 5.94 -9.87 -49.66
C ASN A 443 7.11 -9.22 -50.40
#